data_AF-A0A923V5G7-F1
#
_entry.id   AF-A0A923V5G7-F1
#
_cell.length_a   1.000
_cell.length_b   1.000
_cell.length_c   1.000
_cell.angle_alpha   90.00
_cell.angle_beta   90.00
_cell.angle_gamma   90.00
#
_symmetry.space_group_name_H-M   'P 1'
#
loop_
_entity.id
_entity.type
_entity.pdbx_description
1 polymer ?
#
loop_
_entity_poly.entity_id
_entity_poly.type
_entity_poly.pdbx_seq_one_letter_code
_entity_poly.pdbx_strand_id
1 'polypeptide(L)' 'MSVHREVKRVTTHILQEMKQSGEKIAMLTAYDFSMATILDDAGLDVLLVGDSASNVMAG' A
#
# COMPACT_ATOMS: atom_id res chain seq x y z
N MET A 1 -6.99 -11.24 -22.66
CA MET A 1 -6.45 -10.50 -21.49
C MET A 1 -6.37 -11.49 -20.35
N SER A 2 -5.20 -11.66 -19.74
CA SER A 2 -4.99 -12.63 -18.66
C SER A 2 -5.93 -12.31 -17.50
N VAL A 3 -6.76 -13.28 -17.10
CA VAL A 3 -7.76 -13.16 -16.02
C VAL A 3 -7.12 -13.30 -14.63
N HIS A 4 -5.81 -13.51 -14.57
CA HIS A 4 -5.05 -13.60 -13.34
C HIS A 4 -4.40 -12.25 -13.07
N ARG A 5 -5.02 -11.45 -12.19
CA ARG A 5 -4.32 -10.35 -11.51
C ARG A 5 -3.19 -10.99 -10.70
N GLU A 6 -1.95 -10.66 -11.03
CA GLU A 6 -0.79 -11.04 -10.24
C GLU A 6 -0.84 -10.21 -8.95
N VAL A 7 -1.39 -10.79 -7.89
CA VAL A 7 -1.49 -10.11 -6.59
C VAL A 7 -0.08 -10.08 -5.99
N LYS A 8 0.58 -8.92 -6.08
CA LYS A 8 1.88 -8.67 -5.43
C LYS A 8 1.67 -8.67 -3.92
N ARG A 9 1.82 -9.83 -3.28
CA ARG A 9 1.68 -9.95 -1.82
C ARG A 9 2.93 -9.40 -1.13
N VAL A 10 2.89 -8.13 -0.74
CA VAL A 10 3.97 -7.53 0.06
C VAL A 10 3.91 -8.06 1.49
N THR A 11 5.04 -8.56 1.98
CA THR A 11 5.20 -9.09 3.34
C THR A 11 6.31 -8.34 4.06
N THR A 12 6.40 -8.46 5.38
CA THR A 12 7.48 -7.85 6.17
C THR A 12 8.87 -8.32 5.73
N HIS A 13 8.99 -9.56 5.25
CA HIS A 13 10.25 -10.08 4.71
C HIS A 13 10.65 -9.35 3.42
N ILE A 14 9.72 -9.15 2.48
CA ILE A 14 9.95 -8.41 1.24
C ILE A 14 10.37 -6.97 1.55
N LEU A 15 9.73 -6.31 2.52
CA LEU A 15 10.12 -4.96 2.93
C LEU A 15 11.55 -4.91 3.51
N GLN A 16 11.98 -5.94 4.23
CA GLN A 16 13.36 -6.04 4.71
C GLN A 16 14.35 -6.24 3.57
N GLU A 17 14.01 -7.05 2.56
CA GLU A 17 14.81 -7.25 1.36
C GLU A 17 14.94 -5.97 0.54
N MET A 18 13.83 -5.25 0.31
CA MET A 18 13.83 -3.94 -0.37
C MET A 18 14.73 -2.94 0.34
N LYS A 19 14.71 -2.93 1.68
CA LYS A 19 15.62 -2.08 2.47
C LYS A 19 17.08 -2.48 2.28
N GLN A 20 17.38 -3.77 2.22
CA GLN A 20 18.75 -4.29 2.02
C GLN A 20 19.27 -4.03 0.60
N SER A 21 18.39 -4.11 -0.40
CA SER A 21 18.71 -3.82 -1.81
C SER A 21 18.82 -2.32 -2.10
N GLY A 22 18.41 -1.46 -1.16
CA GLY A 22 18.38 -0.01 -1.34
C GLY A 22 17.19 0.49 -2.16
N GLU A 23 16.20 -0.37 -2.41
CA GLU A 23 14.96 -0.04 -3.08
C GLU A 23 14.08 0.83 -2.16
N LYS A 24 13.46 1.87 -2.74
CA LYS A 24 12.58 2.77 -2.00
C LYS A 24 11.20 2.13 -1.83
N ILE A 25 10.72 2.09 -0.60
CA ILE A 25 9.37 1.60 -0.27
C ILE A 25 8.39 2.77 -0.34
N ALA A 26 7.34 2.63 -1.15
CA ALA A 26 6.27 3.62 -1.24
C ALA A 26 5.10 3.24 -0.31
N MET A 27 4.70 4.17 0.58
CA MET A 27 3.61 3.99 1.54
C MET A 27 2.65 5.16 1.50
N LEU A 28 1.34 4.88 1.45
CA LEU A 28 0.29 5.89 1.56
C LEU A 28 -0.81 5.46 2.54
N THR A 29 -1.51 6.44 3.09
CA THR A 29 -2.66 6.17 3.96
C THR A 29 -3.89 5.84 3.13
N ALA A 30 -4.63 4.81 3.56
CA ALA A 30 -5.90 4.41 2.94
C ALA A 30 -6.97 4.36 4.02
N TYR A 31 -8.11 5.01 3.79
CA TYR A 31 -9.19 5.14 4.76
C TYR A 31 -10.43 4.32 4.41
N ASP A 32 -10.58 3.91 3.15
CA ASP A 32 -11.69 3.10 2.69
C ASP A 32 -11.27 2.09 1.60
N PHE A 33 -12.18 1.17 1.28
CA PHE A 33 -11.97 0.10 0.30
C PHE A 33 -11.70 0.63 -1.12
N SER A 34 -12.36 1.71 -1.51
CA SER A 34 -12.24 2.29 -2.85
C SER A 34 -10.84 2.89 -3.03
N MET A 35 -10.38 3.66 -2.04
CA MET A 35 -9.00 4.17 -1.99
C MET A 35 -8.00 3.02 -1.98
N ALA A 36 -8.20 2.01 -1.13
CA ALA A 36 -7.29 0.87 -1.06
C ALA A 36 -7.16 0.16 -2.42
N THR A 37 -8.27 -0.02 -3.14
CA THR A 37 -8.27 -0.65 -4.46
C THR A 37 -7.50 0.18 -5.49
N ILE A 38 -7.72 1.50 -5.52
CA ILE A 38 -7.01 2.39 -6.45
C ILE A 38 -5.51 2.44 -6.15
N LEU A 39 -5.16 2.47 -4.87
CA LEU A 39 -3.77 2.54 -4.40
C LEU A 39 -3.02 1.22 -4.62
N ASP A 40 -3.70 0.08 -4.50
CA ASP A 40 -3.17 -1.24 -4.87
C ASP A 40 -2.93 -1.34 -6.38
N ASP A 41 -3.89 -0.89 -7.20
CA ASP A 41 -3.75 -0.83 -8.66
C ASP A 41 -2.64 0.14 -9.12
N ALA A 42 -2.32 1.16 -8.30
CA ALA A 42 -1.22 2.10 -8.53
C ALA A 42 0.17 1.51 -8.19
N GLY A 43 0.23 0.31 -7.59
CA GLY A 43 1.46 -0.41 -7.30
C GLY A 43 2.18 0.05 -6.02
N LEU A 44 1.45 0.58 -5.03
CA LEU A 44 2.03 0.91 -3.73
C LEU A 44 2.45 -0.34 -2.97
N ASP A 45 3.57 -0.24 -2.24
CA ASP A 45 4.08 -1.36 -1.47
C ASP A 45 3.37 -1.54 -0.13
N VAL A 46 2.92 -0.45 0.49
CA VAL A 46 2.23 -0.49 1.79
C VAL A 46 1.07 0.50 1.87
N LEU A 47 -0.07 0.05 2.37
CA LEU A 47 -1.21 0.88 2.74
C LEU A 47 -1.30 1.01 4.27
N LEU A 48 -1.33 2.23 4.78
CA LEU A 48 -1.42 2.53 6.20
C LEU A 48 -2.84 2.97 6.57
N VAL A 49 -3.52 2.18 7.41
CA VAL A 49 -4.77 2.60 8.04
C VAL A 49 -4.41 3.29 9.36
N GLY A 50 -4.13 4.59 9.29
CA GLY A 50 -3.69 5.40 10.43
C GLY A 50 -4.83 6.11 11.16
N ASP A 51 -4.56 6.52 12.41
CA ASP A 51 -5.40 7.42 13.20
C ASP A 51 -5.47 8.86 12.64
N SER A 52 -4.64 9.17 11.62
CA SER A 52 -4.70 10.40 10.82
C SER A 52 -6.05 10.62 10.13
N ALA A 53 -6.92 9.60 10.07
CA ALA A 53 -8.32 9.77 9.71
C ALA A 53 -9.01 10.86 10.56
N SER A 54 -8.64 11.02 11.83
CA SER A 54 -9.18 12.09 12.69
C SER A 54 -8.79 13.50 12.24
N ASN A 55 -7.62 13.70 11.62
CA ASN A 55 -7.20 15.03 11.17
C ASN A 55 -7.77 15.41 9.80
N VAL A 56 -8.16 14.42 8.98
CA VAL A 56 -8.65 14.65 7.60
C VAL A 56 -10.17 14.47 7.48
N MET A 57 -10.78 13.63 8.31
CA MET A 57 -12.22 13.33 8.29
C MET A 57 -13.02 14.14 9.32
N ALA A 58 -12.42 14.58 10.44
CA ALA A 58 -13.10 15.35 11.49
C ALA A 58 -12.76 16.85 11.43
N GLY A 59 -12.84 17.42 10.23
CA GLY A 59 -13.01 18.87 10.07
C GLY A 59 -14.39 19.31 10.56
#